data_AF-N6TWX4-F1
#
_entry.id   AF-N6TWX4-F1
#
_cell.length_a   1.000
_cell.length_b   1.000
_cell.length_c   1.000
_cell.angle_alpha   90.00
_cell.angle_beta   90.00
_cell.angle_gamma   90.00
#
_symmetry.space_group_name_H-M   'P 1'
#
loop_
_entity.id
_entity.type
_entity.pdbx_description
1 polymer ?
#
loop_
_entity_poly.entity_id
_entity_poly.type
_entity_poly.pdbx_seq_one_letter_code
_entity_poly.pdbx_strand_id
1 'polypeptide(L)'
;MHKSAQSACGVSEMILLAICFMSSLWTFAYSARVIPTSSCKCWQDYQAEIGESGLQCVALDQFHVMPCNMPKLPKCECSGGISNILKDESGTWCTKYTKGEEQMRWPCENAQEWDDFFQKNPNLL
;
A
#
# COMPACT_ATOMS: atom_id res chain seq x y z
N MET A 1 -51.65 59.20 -21.85
CA MET A 1 -50.22 59.60 -21.82
C MET A 1 -49.65 59.24 -20.45
N HIS A 2 -48.58 58.43 -20.50
CA HIS A 2 -47.59 58.04 -19.48
C HIS A 2 -47.68 58.50 -18.02
N LYS A 3 -47.45 57.53 -17.11
CA LYS A 3 -46.42 57.46 -16.04
C LYS A 3 -46.93 56.50 -14.93
N SER A 4 -46.19 55.60 -14.30
CA SER A 4 -44.81 55.12 -14.39
C SER A 4 -44.77 53.76 -13.67
N ALA A 5 -44.12 52.77 -14.25
CA ALA A 5 -43.73 51.55 -13.55
C ALA A 5 -42.41 51.80 -12.81
N GLN A 6 -42.33 51.45 -11.53
CA GLN A 6 -41.11 51.46 -10.74
C GLN A 6 -40.23 50.26 -11.14
N SER A 7 -38.99 50.54 -11.55
CA SER A 7 -37.97 49.54 -11.83
C SER A 7 -37.14 49.33 -10.56
N ALA A 8 -37.27 48.15 -9.97
CA ALA A 8 -36.43 47.67 -8.88
C ALA A 8 -35.27 46.85 -9.48
N CYS A 9 -34.16 47.51 -9.81
CA CYS A 9 -32.89 46.86 -10.09
C CYS A 9 -31.83 47.54 -9.22
N GLY A 10 -31.34 46.87 -8.17
CA GLY A 10 -30.33 47.48 -7.29
C GLY A 10 -29.69 46.59 -6.23
N VAL A 11 -29.92 45.28 -6.22
CA VAL A 11 -29.33 44.39 -5.20
C VAL A 11 -28.62 43.16 -5.78
N SER A 12 -28.70 42.96 -7.11
CA SER A 12 -28.26 41.72 -7.77
C SER A 12 -26.80 41.73 -8.26
N GLU A 13 -26.13 42.89 -8.37
CA GLU A 13 -24.77 42.95 -8.92
C GLU A 13 -23.66 42.89 -7.85
N MET A 14 -23.92 43.40 -6.64
CA MET A 14 -22.92 43.42 -5.55
C MET A 14 -22.68 42.02 -4.94
N ILE A 15 -23.68 41.14 -4.95
CA ILE A 15 -23.59 39.80 -4.38
C ILE A 15 -22.77 38.84 -5.29
N LEU A 16 -22.87 39.00 -6.61
CA LEU A 16 -22.11 38.18 -7.57
C LEU A 16 -20.59 38.45 -7.49
N LEU A 17 -20.17 39.70 -7.26
CA LEU A 17 -18.75 40.05 -7.15
C LEU A 17 -18.10 39.49 -5.87
N ALA A 18 -18.85 39.40 -4.77
CA ALA A 18 -18.36 38.85 -3.50
C ALA A 18 -18.15 37.32 -3.55
N ILE A 19 -19.01 36.59 -4.27
CA ILE A 19 -18.90 35.12 -4.41
C ILE A 19 -17.67 34.74 -5.26
N CYS A 20 -17.32 35.54 -6.27
CA CYS A 20 -16.11 35.36 -7.08
C CYS A 20 -14.81 35.69 -6.32
N PHE A 21 -14.83 36.67 -5.41
CA PHE A 21 -13.68 36.94 -4.54
C PHE A 21 -13.47 35.85 -3.48
N MET A 22 -14.54 35.24 -2.97
CA MET A 22 -14.44 34.17 -1.99
C MET A 22 -14.05 32.81 -2.59
N SER A 23 -14.37 32.54 -3.87
CA SER A 23 -13.98 31.30 -4.55
C SER A 23 -12.51 31.26 -5.01
N SER A 24 -11.88 32.43 -5.22
CA SER A 24 -10.46 32.54 -5.57
C SER A 24 -9.49 32.36 -4.39
N LEU A 25 -9.99 32.42 -3.15
CA LEU A 25 -9.21 32.19 -1.93
C LEU A 25 -9.16 30.72 -1.49
N TRP A 26 -9.98 29.83 -2.07
CA TRP A 26 -10.04 28.40 -1.70
C TRP A 26 -9.20 27.47 -2.58
N THR A 27 -8.55 27.99 -3.63
CA THR A 27 -7.84 27.16 -4.62
C THR A 27 -6.36 26.90 -4.31
N PHE A 28 -5.80 27.46 -3.25
CA PHE A 28 -4.36 27.37 -2.95
C PHE A 28 -4.06 26.56 -1.69
N ALA A 29 -4.31 25.24 -1.70
CA ALA A 29 -3.68 24.36 -0.69
C ALA A 29 -3.56 22.88 -1.10
N TYR A 30 -3.58 22.52 -2.39
CA TYR A 30 -3.17 21.16 -2.77
C TYR A 30 -1.64 21.10 -2.89
N SER A 31 -0.96 20.95 -1.75
CA SER A 31 0.45 20.59 -1.73
C SER A 31 0.59 19.11 -2.11
N ALA A 32 0.89 18.84 -3.38
CA ALA A 32 1.33 17.52 -3.80
C ALA A 32 2.65 17.20 -3.06
N ARG A 33 2.61 16.23 -2.13
CA ARG A 33 3.83 15.74 -1.49
C ARG A 33 4.65 15.00 -2.55
N VAL A 34 5.76 15.56 -2.97
CA VAL A 34 6.77 14.83 -3.76
C VAL A 34 7.38 13.79 -2.82
N ILE A 35 6.97 12.53 -2.95
CA ILE A 35 7.54 11.43 -2.17
C ILE A 35 8.84 11.01 -2.88
N PRO A 36 10.02 11.23 -2.28
CA PRO A 36 11.26 10.80 -2.88
C PRO A 36 11.33 9.27 -2.89
N THR A 37 11.52 8.69 -4.09
CA THR A 37 11.65 7.23 -4.28
C THR A 37 12.83 6.64 -3.51
N SER A 38 13.85 7.45 -3.19
CA SER A 38 15.02 7.06 -2.39
C SER A 38 14.70 6.62 -0.96
N SER A 39 13.49 6.91 -0.45
CA SER A 39 13.02 6.46 0.87
C SER A 39 12.48 5.02 0.88
N CYS A 40 12.29 4.42 -0.30
CA CYS A 40 11.86 3.03 -0.46
C CYS A 40 13.05 2.10 -0.60
N LYS A 41 13.27 1.23 0.38
CA LYS A 41 14.20 0.11 0.22
C LYS A 41 13.42 -1.14 -0.14
N CYS A 42 13.73 -1.68 -1.31
CA CYS A 42 13.15 -2.91 -1.83
C CYS A 42 14.12 -4.09 -1.65
N TRP A 43 13.58 -5.30 -1.72
CA TRP A 43 14.42 -6.50 -1.79
C TRP A 43 15.16 -6.57 -3.12
N GLN A 44 16.10 -7.51 -3.20
CA GLN A 44 16.73 -7.85 -4.48
C GLN A 44 15.67 -8.32 -5.48
N ASP A 45 15.79 -7.87 -6.73
CA ASP A 45 14.86 -8.14 -7.84
C ASP A 45 13.49 -7.47 -7.70
N TYR A 46 13.42 -6.42 -6.88
CA TYR A 46 12.27 -5.51 -6.77
C TYR A 46 12.69 -4.08 -7.08
N GLN A 47 11.78 -3.34 -7.72
CA GLN A 47 11.96 -1.92 -8.05
C GLN A 47 10.93 -1.07 -7.31
N ALA A 48 11.37 0.10 -6.82
CA ALA A 48 10.48 1.07 -6.20
C ALA A 48 9.64 1.78 -7.28
N GLU A 49 8.33 1.71 -7.15
CA GLU A 49 7.36 2.33 -8.06
C GLU A 49 6.26 3.07 -7.28
N ILE A 50 5.57 4.00 -7.95
CA ILE A 50 4.42 4.70 -7.38
C ILE A 50 3.15 3.99 -7.87
N GLY A 51 2.51 3.25 -6.98
CA GLY A 51 1.21 2.63 -7.20
C GLY A 51 0.05 3.48 -6.67
N GLU A 52 -1.16 2.93 -6.73
CA GLU A 52 -2.37 3.58 -6.22
C GLU A 52 -2.30 3.88 -4.72
N SER A 53 -1.70 2.97 -3.95
CA SER A 53 -1.51 3.09 -2.50
C SER A 53 -0.26 3.90 -2.11
N GLY A 54 0.45 4.47 -3.09
CA GLY A 54 1.70 5.19 -2.89
C GLY A 54 2.93 4.37 -3.26
N LEU A 55 4.04 4.65 -2.58
CA LEU A 55 5.34 4.07 -2.88
C LEU A 55 5.37 2.59 -2.49
N GLN A 56 5.72 1.71 -3.44
CA GLN A 56 5.72 0.26 -3.26
C GLN A 56 6.88 -0.39 -4.02
N CYS A 57 7.18 -1.64 -3.68
CA CYS A 57 8.20 -2.46 -4.35
C CYS A 57 7.53 -3.50 -5.25
N VAL A 58 7.81 -3.45 -6.54
CA VAL A 58 7.26 -4.35 -7.56
C VAL A 58 8.34 -5.32 -8.02
N ALA A 59 8.04 -6.62 -8.05
CA ALA A 59 8.99 -7.63 -8.54
C ALA A 59 9.24 -7.45 -10.05
N LEU A 60 10.50 -7.60 -10.47
CA LEU A 60 10.88 -7.40 -11.87
C LEU A 60 10.35 -8.50 -12.81
N ASP A 61 10.34 -9.75 -12.34
CA ASP A 61 9.99 -10.93 -13.15
C ASP A 61 8.74 -11.68 -12.64
N GLN A 62 8.00 -11.10 -11.68
CA GLN A 62 6.84 -11.73 -11.04
C GLN A 62 5.71 -10.72 -10.79
N PHE A 63 4.46 -11.18 -10.78
CA PHE A 63 3.31 -10.36 -10.40
C PHE A 63 3.18 -10.27 -8.88
N HIS A 64 4.19 -9.71 -8.23
CA HIS A 64 4.23 -9.55 -6.77
C HIS A 64 4.58 -8.12 -6.39
N VAL A 65 3.81 -7.56 -5.46
CA VAL A 65 3.96 -6.19 -4.95
C VAL A 65 4.05 -6.25 -3.43
N MET A 66 4.99 -5.53 -2.86
CA MET A 66 5.18 -5.44 -1.42
C MET A 66 5.36 -3.98 -0.96
N PRO A 67 5.02 -3.66 0.30
CA PRO A 67 5.36 -2.40 0.94
C PRO A 67 6.87 -2.09 0.92
N CYS A 68 7.22 -0.81 0.86
CA CYS A 68 8.59 -0.35 1.05
C CYS A 68 9.13 -0.71 2.43
N ASN A 69 10.46 -0.90 2.53
CA ASN A 69 11.16 -1.14 3.79
C ASN A 69 10.68 -2.39 4.56
N MET A 70 10.03 -3.32 3.87
CA MET A 70 9.63 -4.60 4.45
C MET A 70 10.89 -5.42 4.79
N PRO A 71 11.03 -5.90 6.04
CA PRO A 71 12.16 -6.75 6.40
C PRO A 71 12.06 -8.11 5.70
N LYS A 72 13.20 -8.65 5.27
CA LYS A 72 13.25 -9.93 4.56
C LYS A 72 12.99 -11.09 5.51
N LEU A 73 11.88 -11.79 5.31
CA LEU A 73 11.52 -12.98 6.08
C LEU A 73 12.56 -14.10 5.86
N PRO A 74 12.88 -14.91 6.89
CA PRO A 74 13.67 -16.12 6.74
C PRO A 74 13.05 -17.07 5.72
N LYS A 75 13.87 -17.83 5.00
CA LYS A 75 13.37 -18.89 4.13
C LYS A 75 13.06 -20.10 5.00
N CYS A 76 11.88 -20.68 4.87
CA CYS A 76 11.52 -21.90 5.60
C CYS A 76 12.40 -23.07 5.12
N GLU A 77 13.06 -23.74 6.06
CA GLU A 77 13.86 -24.93 5.79
C GLU A 77 13.07 -26.20 6.09
N CYS A 78 13.13 -27.16 5.18
CA CYS A 78 12.41 -28.42 5.25
C CYS A 78 13.30 -29.56 4.73
N SER A 79 13.42 -30.64 5.51
CA SER A 79 14.06 -31.88 5.10
C SER A 79 13.03 -32.87 4.53
N GLY A 80 13.48 -33.94 3.87
CA GLY A 80 12.58 -35.03 3.42
C GLY A 80 12.34 -35.20 1.91
N GLY A 81 13.23 -34.66 1.06
CA GLY A 81 13.35 -35.02 -0.36
C GLY A 81 12.39 -34.30 -1.32
N ILE A 82 11.15 -34.01 -0.90
CA ILE A 82 10.22 -33.11 -1.61
C ILE A 82 9.29 -32.45 -0.59
N SER A 83 9.45 -31.14 -0.41
CA SER A 83 8.62 -30.31 0.46
C SER A 83 8.20 -29.04 -0.28
N ASN A 84 6.91 -28.70 -0.22
CA ASN A 84 6.40 -27.39 -0.62
C ASN A 84 6.27 -26.50 0.63
N ILE A 85 6.37 -25.18 0.43
CA ILE A 85 6.11 -24.22 1.50
C ILE A 85 4.67 -23.73 1.36
N LEU A 86 3.85 -24.02 2.37
CA LEU A 86 2.50 -23.50 2.48
C LEU A 86 2.48 -22.34 3.46
N LYS A 87 1.85 -21.23 3.07
CA LYS A 87 1.62 -20.08 3.96
C LYS A 87 0.12 -19.91 4.13
N ASP A 88 -0.35 -19.95 5.37
CA ASP A 88 -1.74 -19.71 5.74
C ASP A 88 -1.81 -18.79 6.96
N GLU A 89 -3.02 -18.53 7.46
CA GLU A 89 -3.26 -17.66 8.62
C GLU A 89 -2.57 -18.15 9.90
N SER A 90 -2.28 -19.45 9.98
CA SER A 90 -1.62 -20.06 11.14
C SER A 90 -0.09 -20.02 11.06
N GLY A 91 0.48 -19.70 9.89
CA GLY A 91 1.91 -19.49 9.73
C GLY A 91 2.48 -20.04 8.42
N THR A 92 3.79 -20.34 8.45
CA THR A 92 4.52 -20.94 7.33
C THR A 92 4.87 -22.39 7.68
N TRP A 93 4.53 -23.31 6.77
CA TRP A 93 4.62 -24.74 6.99
C TRP A 93 5.36 -25.46 5.87
N CYS A 94 6.10 -26.49 6.23
CA CYS A 94 6.56 -27.51 5.30
C CYS A 94 5.39 -28.47 5.02
N THR A 95 5.14 -28.76 3.74
CA THR A 95 4.08 -29.69 3.32
C THR A 95 4.61 -30.71 2.33
N LYS A 96 4.09 -31.93 2.40
CA LYS A 96 4.39 -33.00 1.46
C LYS A 96 3.11 -33.42 0.74
N TYR A 97 3.12 -33.29 -0.58
CA TYR A 97 2.00 -33.71 -1.42
C TYR A 97 2.31 -35.05 -2.09
N THR A 98 1.33 -35.94 -2.14
CA THR A 98 1.38 -37.16 -2.94
C THR A 98 0.10 -37.24 -3.75
N LYS A 99 0.22 -37.32 -5.08
CA LYS A 99 -0.93 -37.36 -6.02
C LYS A 99 -1.91 -36.17 -5.85
N GLY A 100 -1.39 -34.99 -5.51
CA GLY A 100 -2.18 -33.77 -5.34
C GLY A 100 -2.83 -33.62 -3.96
N GLU A 101 -2.70 -34.61 -3.07
CA GLU A 101 -3.24 -34.55 -1.71
C GLU A 101 -2.13 -34.22 -0.70
N GLU A 102 -2.43 -33.34 0.26
CA GLU A 102 -1.56 -33.02 1.38
C GLU A 102 -1.48 -34.24 2.32
N GLN A 103 -0.33 -34.91 2.34
CA GLN A 103 -0.11 -36.08 3.19
C GLN A 103 0.42 -35.70 4.57
N MET A 104 1.25 -34.66 4.62
CA MET A 104 1.90 -34.24 5.86
C MET A 104 2.13 -32.74 5.83
N ARG A 105 1.95 -32.13 7.00
CA ARG A 105 2.27 -30.74 7.30
C ARG A 105 3.07 -30.70 8.60
N TRP A 106 4.16 -29.95 8.62
CA TRP A 106 5.00 -29.77 9.80
C TRP A 106 5.62 -28.37 9.81
N PRO A 107 6.04 -27.85 10.98
CA PRO A 107 6.65 -26.52 11.07
C PRO A 107 8.00 -26.46 10.34
N CYS A 108 8.43 -25.25 10.00
CA CYS A 108 9.77 -25.00 9.47
C CYS A 108 10.84 -25.50 10.45
N GLU A 109 11.88 -26.15 9.93
CA GLU A 109 12.95 -26.73 10.75
C GLU A 109 13.88 -25.66 11.32
N ASN A 110 13.96 -24.49 10.67
CA ASN A 110 14.73 -23.34 11.13
C ASN A 110 13.94 -22.43 12.09
N ALA A 111 13.16 -23.01 13.01
CA ALA A 111 12.30 -22.27 13.95
C ALA A 111 13.06 -21.17 14.73
N GLN A 112 14.32 -21.43 15.12
CA GLN A 112 15.13 -20.44 15.84
C GLN A 112 15.37 -19.17 15.02
N GLU A 113 15.57 -19.26 13.70
CA GLU A 113 15.77 -18.08 12.85
C GLU A 113 14.51 -17.22 12.76
N TRP A 114 13.34 -17.88 12.78
CA TRP A 114 12.05 -17.22 12.81
C TRP A 114 11.82 -16.51 14.15
N ASP A 115 12.11 -17.17 15.26
CA ASP A 115 11.99 -16.58 16.59
C ASP A 115 12.89 -15.34 16.72
N ASP A 116 14.16 -15.45 16.30
CA ASP A 116 15.11 -14.34 16.28
C ASP A 116 14.62 -13.19 15.39
N PHE A 117 13.97 -13.50 14.26
CA PHE A 117 13.42 -12.52 13.34
C PHE A 117 12.25 -11.75 13.97
N PHE A 118 11.30 -12.45 14.59
CA PHE A 118 10.15 -11.81 15.25
C PHE A 118 10.56 -11.04 16.50
N GLN A 119 11.56 -11.53 17.23
CA GLN A 119 12.13 -10.79 18.35
C GLN A 119 12.74 -9.45 17.90
N LYS A 120 13.39 -9.41 16.72
CA LYS A 120 13.94 -8.18 16.13
C LYS A 120 12.88 -7.29 15.49
N ASN A 121 11.72 -7.83 15.13
CA ASN A 121 10.65 -7.14 14.40
C ASN A 121 9.29 -7.34 15.09
N PRO A 122 9.07 -6.83 16.31
CA PRO A 122 7.87 -7.12 17.10
C PRO A 122 6.57 -6.56 16.49
N ASN A 123 6.66 -5.60 15.57
CA ASN A 123 5.50 -4.97 14.92
C ASN A 123 4.93 -5.77 13.73
N LEU A 124 5.47 -6.97 13.45
CA LEU A 124 5.00 -7.84 12.37
C LEU A 124 4.03 -8.94 12.85
N LEU A 125 3.76 -9.02 14.15
CA LEU A 125 2.83 -9.95 14.78
C LEU A 125 1.43 -9.33 14.93
#